data_AF-C7R5X7-F1
#
_entry.id   AF-C7R5X7-F1
#
_cell.length_a   1.000
_cell.length_b   1.000
_cell.length_c   1.000
_cell.angle_alpha   90.00
_cell.angle_beta   90.00
_cell.angle_gamma   90.00
#
_symmetry.space_group_name_H-M   'P 1'
#
loop_
_entity.id
_entity.type
_entity.pdbx_description
1 polymer ?
#
loop_
_entity_poly.entity_id
_entity_poly.type
_entity_poly.pdbx_seq_one_letter_code
_entity_poly.pdbx_strand_id
1 'polypeptide(L)'
;MVNMKTKYKLLAAIVIFILSIMTLRFDGWFGIGAVVTFPLIILWWIDLGRELRKAHAKNKPKYFLGLVMGVPQALLGMVCIAMGLGIIGWVIYNSFWETMPQYSGSFLQVGAGPGLVMTGIAFVYDAFKKDDS
;
A
#
# COMPACT_ATOMS: atom_id res chain seq x y z
N MET A 1 -14.19 -18.29 7.23
CA MET A 1 -13.76 -19.04 6.03
C MET A 1 -12.99 -18.09 5.13
N VAL A 2 -11.84 -18.49 4.58
CA VAL A 2 -11.12 -17.65 3.60
C VAL A 2 -11.97 -17.60 2.33
N ASN A 3 -12.24 -16.41 1.81
CA ASN A 3 -13.08 -16.23 0.64
C ASN A 3 -12.34 -16.76 -0.58
N MET A 4 -12.86 -17.83 -1.18
CA MET A 4 -12.27 -18.44 -2.37
C MET A 4 -12.16 -17.43 -3.51
N LYS A 5 -13.06 -16.44 -3.59
CA LYS A 5 -13.02 -15.39 -4.62
C LYS A 5 -11.79 -14.48 -4.51
N THR A 6 -11.36 -14.11 -3.30
CA THR A 6 -10.20 -13.22 -3.09
C THR A 6 -8.91 -13.88 -3.56
N LYS A 7 -8.75 -15.19 -3.30
CA LYS A 7 -7.60 -15.98 -3.77
C LYS A 7 -7.51 -16.03 -5.30
N TYR A 8 -8.61 -16.32 -5.98
CA TYR A 8 -8.63 -16.40 -7.44
C TYR A 8 -8.42 -15.03 -8.09
N LYS A 9 -8.93 -13.96 -7.50
CA LYS A 9 -8.65 -12.58 -7.95
C LYS A 9 -7.15 -12.27 -7.88
N LEU A 10 -6.51 -12.53 -6.74
CA LEU A 10 -5.07 -12.31 -6.57
C LEU A 10 -4.26 -13.13 -7.58
N LEU A 11 -4.58 -14.42 -7.74
CA LEU A 11 -3.91 -15.28 -8.73
C LEU A 11 -4.08 -14.76 -10.16
N ALA A 12 -5.28 -14.38 -10.55
CA ALA A 12 -5.54 -13.81 -11.88
C ALA A 12 -4.75 -12.50 -12.08
N ALA A 13 -4.68 -11.64 -11.07
CA ALA A 13 -3.91 -10.41 -11.10
C ALA A 13 -2.41 -10.68 -11.32
N ILE A 14 -1.85 -11.63 -10.58
CA ILE A 14 -0.44 -12.01 -10.69
C ILE A 14 -0.15 -12.55 -12.09
N VAL A 15 -1.03 -13.40 -12.64
CA VAL A 15 -0.88 -13.95 -13.99
C VAL A 15 -0.92 -12.83 -15.04
N ILE A 16 -1.89 -11.91 -14.96
CA ILE A 16 -2.01 -10.77 -15.87
C ILE A 16 -0.77 -9.87 -15.78
N PHE A 17 -0.28 -9.60 -14.56
CA PHE A 17 0.92 -8.80 -14.33
C PHE A 17 2.17 -9.45 -14.93
N ILE A 18 2.38 -10.75 -14.72
CA ILE A 18 3.51 -11.49 -15.31
C ILE A 18 3.41 -11.48 -16.83
N LEU A 19 2.24 -11.79 -17.40
CA LEU A 19 2.03 -11.76 -18.85
C LEU A 19 2.33 -10.38 -19.44
N SER A 20 1.81 -9.33 -18.79
CA SER A 20 2.02 -7.94 -19.19
C SER A 20 3.50 -7.54 -19.17
N ILE A 21 4.29 -7.98 -18.17
CA ILE A 21 5.73 -7.75 -18.14
C ILE A 21 6.46 -8.56 -19.21
N MET A 22 6.08 -9.82 -19.42
CA MET A 22 6.69 -10.67 -20.44
C MET A 22 6.45 -10.12 -21.86
N THR A 23 5.29 -9.52 -22.11
CA THR A 23 4.94 -8.96 -23.41
C THR A 23 5.44 -7.53 -23.63
N LEU A 24 5.91 -6.87 -22.59
CA LEU A 24 6.50 -5.53 -22.62
C LEU A 24 7.70 -5.42 -23.58
N ARG A 25 8.39 -6.55 -23.81
CA ARG A 25 9.49 -6.66 -24.79
C ARG A 25 9.04 -6.53 -26.25
N PHE A 26 7.76 -6.76 -26.53
CA PHE A 26 7.19 -6.70 -27.89
C PHE A 26 6.52 -5.35 -28.16
N ASP A 27 5.87 -4.77 -27.17
CA ASP A 27 5.25 -3.44 -27.26
C ASP A 27 5.18 -2.78 -25.88
N GLY A 28 5.57 -1.50 -25.81
CA GLY A 28 5.54 -0.70 -24.58
C GLY A 28 4.13 -0.48 -24.03
N TRP A 29 3.09 -0.57 -24.87
CA TRP A 29 1.70 -0.47 -24.44
C TRP A 29 1.30 -1.56 -23.43
N PHE A 30 1.95 -2.73 -23.47
CA PHE A 30 1.70 -3.79 -22.49
C PHE A 30 2.09 -3.38 -21.07
N GLY A 31 2.97 -2.38 -20.88
CA GLY A 31 3.33 -1.86 -19.56
C GLY A 31 2.16 -1.25 -18.79
N ILE A 32 1.12 -0.78 -19.47
CA ILE A 32 -0.09 -0.24 -18.82
C ILE A 32 -0.77 -1.33 -17.99
N GLY A 33 -0.81 -2.56 -18.50
CA GLY A 33 -1.33 -3.71 -17.77
C GLY A 33 -0.61 -3.89 -16.43
N ALA A 34 0.71 -3.80 -16.41
CA ALA A 34 1.51 -3.94 -15.20
C ALA A 34 1.22 -2.81 -14.21
N VAL A 35 1.14 -1.57 -14.70
CA VAL A 35 0.85 -0.38 -13.88
C VAL A 35 -0.53 -0.46 -13.23
N VAL A 36 -1.55 -0.94 -13.95
CA VAL A 36 -2.93 -1.06 -13.42
C VAL A 36 -3.06 -2.27 -12.49
N THR A 37 -2.45 -3.39 -12.84
CA THR A 37 -2.61 -4.65 -12.10
C THR A 37 -1.80 -4.66 -10.80
N PHE A 38 -0.71 -3.88 -10.73
CA PHE A 38 0.15 -3.82 -9.55
C PHE A 38 -0.57 -3.28 -8.29
N PRO A 39 -1.28 -2.13 -8.33
CA PRO A 39 -2.13 -1.69 -7.22
C PRO A 39 -3.18 -2.73 -6.82
N LEU A 40 -3.79 -3.41 -7.79
CA LEU A 40 -4.80 -4.44 -7.52
C LEU A 40 -4.20 -5.66 -6.81
N ILE A 41 -2.99 -6.08 -7.19
CA ILE A 41 -2.24 -7.13 -6.49
C ILE A 41 -2.01 -6.72 -5.04
N ILE A 42 -1.57 -5.49 -4.77
CA ILE A 42 -1.33 -4.99 -3.41
C ILE A 42 -2.63 -5.02 -2.60
N LEU A 43 -3.74 -4.52 -3.15
CA LEU A 43 -5.03 -4.50 -2.46
C LEU A 43 -5.52 -5.93 -2.14
N TRP A 44 -5.50 -6.84 -3.12
CA TRP A 44 -5.95 -8.21 -2.92
C TRP A 44 -5.00 -9.03 -2.03
N TRP A 45 -3.73 -8.68 -2.01
CA TRP A 45 -2.75 -9.23 -1.06
C TRP A 45 -3.10 -8.85 0.38
N ILE A 46 -3.40 -7.57 0.62
CA ILE A 46 -3.83 -7.05 1.92
C ILE A 46 -5.13 -7.73 2.37
N ASP A 47 -6.12 -7.82 1.48
CA ASP A 47 -7.40 -8.48 1.77
C ASP A 47 -7.20 -9.95 2.15
N LEU A 48 -6.38 -10.69 1.40
CA LEU A 48 -6.08 -12.09 1.70
C LEU A 48 -5.34 -12.24 3.04
N GLY A 49 -4.39 -11.36 3.34
CA GLY A 49 -3.71 -11.31 4.64
C GLY A 49 -4.67 -11.07 5.80
N ARG A 50 -5.64 -10.15 5.63
CA ARG A 50 -6.70 -9.88 6.61
C ARG A 50 -7.63 -11.08 6.80
N GLU A 51 -8.05 -11.73 5.72
CA GLU A 51 -8.87 -12.96 5.79
C GLU A 51 -8.16 -14.11 6.52
N LEU A 52 -6.85 -14.25 6.33
CA LEU A 52 -6.03 -15.25 7.01
C LEU A 52 -5.90 -14.96 8.52
N ARG A 53 -5.75 -13.69 8.90
CA ARG A 53 -5.72 -13.26 10.30
C ARG A 53 -7.06 -13.50 11.01
N LYS A 54 -8.19 -13.23 10.33
CA LYS A 54 -9.57 -13.49 10.84
C LYS A 54 -9.89 -14.95 11.05
N ALA A 55 -9.17 -15.88 10.39
CA ALA A 55 -9.34 -17.32 10.60
C ALA A 55 -8.77 -17.83 11.95
N HIS A 56 -8.47 -16.92 12.89
CA HIS A 56 -7.81 -17.09 14.18
C HIS A 56 -8.28 -18.31 14.99
N ALA A 57 -9.56 -18.67 14.90
CA ALA A 57 -10.19 -19.65 15.78
C ALA A 57 -9.76 -21.12 15.60
N LYS A 58 -8.94 -21.51 14.59
CA LYS A 58 -8.63 -22.95 14.39
C LYS A 58 -7.21 -23.32 13.93
N ASN A 59 -6.40 -22.39 13.43
CA ASN A 59 -5.10 -22.75 12.81
C ASN A 59 -4.02 -21.67 12.98
N LYS A 60 -3.17 -21.83 14.00
CA LYS A 60 -1.96 -21.01 14.24
C LYS A 60 -1.10 -20.72 13.00
N PRO A 61 -0.81 -21.68 12.09
CA PRO A 61 0.03 -21.38 10.92
C PRO A 61 -0.63 -20.44 9.91
N LYS A 62 -1.97 -20.47 9.78
CA LYS A 62 -2.70 -19.55 8.88
C LYS A 62 -2.67 -18.12 9.39
N TYR A 63 -2.74 -17.96 10.71
CA TYR A 63 -2.58 -16.66 11.35
C TYR A 63 -1.17 -16.08 11.15
N PHE A 64 -0.13 -16.90 11.36
CA PHE A 64 1.25 -16.48 11.12
C PHE A 64 1.47 -16.06 9.66
N LEU A 65 0.95 -16.82 8.70
CA LEU A 65 1.00 -16.44 7.28
C LEU A 65 0.32 -15.10 7.03
N GLY A 66 -0.86 -14.87 7.61
CA GLY A 66 -1.55 -13.58 7.52
C GLY A 66 -0.76 -12.41 8.12
N LEU A 67 0.03 -12.67 9.17
CA LEU A 67 0.91 -11.68 9.79
C LEU A 67 2.12 -11.37 8.91
N VAL A 68 2.74 -12.39 8.31
CA VAL A 68 3.82 -12.22 7.32
C VAL A 68 3.33 -11.43 6.10
N MET A 69 2.11 -11.70 5.63
CA MET A 69 1.50 -10.96 4.52
C MET A 69 1.24 -9.49 4.86
N GLY A 70 1.08 -9.13 6.15
CA GLY A 70 0.95 -7.76 6.62
C GLY A 70 2.28 -6.99 6.72
N VAL A 71 3.43 -7.66 6.73
CA VAL A 71 4.74 -7.00 6.87
C VAL A 71 5.04 -6.02 5.71
N PRO A 72 4.85 -6.38 4.43
CA PRO A 72 5.02 -5.43 3.33
C PRO A 72 4.07 -4.23 3.43
N GLN A 73 2.83 -4.45 3.88
CA GLN A 73 1.85 -3.38 4.10
C GLN A 73 2.31 -2.40 5.18
N ALA A 74 2.84 -2.91 6.30
CA ALA A 74 3.39 -2.09 7.36
C ALA A 74 4.63 -1.30 6.90
N LEU A 75 5.51 -1.92 6.12
CA LEU A 75 6.68 -1.25 5.55
C LEU A 75 6.26 -0.12 4.61
N LEU A 76 5.29 -0.35 3.72
CA LEU A 76 4.73 0.71 2.86
C LEU A 76 4.13 1.84 3.69
N GLY A 77 3.37 1.51 4.74
CA GLY A 77 2.82 2.49 5.67
C GLY A 77 3.91 3.34 6.34
N MET A 78 5.00 2.72 6.81
CA MET A 78 6.14 3.44 7.40
C MET A 78 6.84 4.35 6.40
N VAL A 79 7.02 3.90 5.15
CA VAL A 79 7.59 4.74 4.08
C VAL A 79 6.68 5.95 3.80
N CYS A 80 5.36 5.77 3.76
CA CYS A 80 4.41 6.86 3.62
C CYS A 80 4.50 7.86 4.78
N ILE A 81 4.62 7.39 6.03
CA ILE A 81 4.81 8.26 7.20
C ILE A 81 6.11 9.05 7.07
N ALA A 82 7.22 8.39 6.75
CA ALA A 82 8.53 9.03 6.64
C ALA A 82 8.53 10.11 5.53
N MET A 83 7.99 9.79 4.35
CA MET A 83 7.85 10.78 3.27
C MET A 83 6.92 11.93 3.65
N GLY A 84 5.78 11.64 4.28
CA GLY A 84 4.83 12.65 4.72
C GLY A 84 5.42 13.61 5.75
N LEU A 85 6.15 13.09 6.75
CA LEU A 85 6.90 13.89 7.72
C LEU A 85 8.01 14.70 7.06
N GLY A 86 8.71 14.13 6.08
CA GLY A 86 9.72 14.84 5.29
C GLY A 86 9.12 16.03 4.53
N ILE A 87 7.97 15.85 3.89
CA ILE A 87 7.24 16.94 3.22
C ILE A 87 6.81 18.01 4.22
N ILE A 88 6.24 17.62 5.37
CA ILE A 88 5.82 18.57 6.41
C ILE A 88 7.03 19.39 6.90
N GLY A 89 8.12 18.72 7.26
CA GLY A 89 9.35 19.37 7.72
C GLY A 89 9.94 20.31 6.66
N TRP A 90 9.93 19.88 5.40
CA TRP A 90 10.38 20.69 4.27
C TRP A 90 9.51 21.95 4.06
N VAL A 91 8.19 21.81 4.13
CA VAL A 91 7.25 22.94 4.00
C VAL A 91 7.43 23.93 5.15
N ILE A 92 7.58 23.43 6.39
CA ILE A 92 7.88 24.27 7.56
C ILE A 92 9.20 25.01 7.35
N TYR A 93 10.26 24.30 6.96
CA TYR A 93 11.58 24.91 6.72
C TYR A 93 11.52 26.04 5.69
N ASN A 94 10.87 25.83 4.54
CA ASN A 94 10.72 26.87 3.51
C ASN A 94 9.81 28.02 3.97
N SER A 95 8.84 27.76 4.85
CA SER A 95 7.96 28.83 5.36
C SER A 95 8.70 29.78 6.31
N PHE A 96 9.71 29.29 7.03
CA PHE A 96 10.43 30.08 8.05
C PHE A 96 11.82 30.56 7.62
N TRP A 97 12.51 29.84 6.72
CA TRP A 97 13.92 30.09 6.43
C TRP A 97 14.21 30.48 4.97
N GLU A 98 13.59 29.80 4.01
CA GLU A 98 13.76 30.06 2.57
C GLU A 98 12.39 30.21 1.89
N THR A 99 11.87 31.44 1.84
CA THR A 99 10.62 31.74 1.12
C THR A 99 10.86 31.70 -0.39
N MET A 100 10.88 30.50 -0.96
CA MET A 100 10.82 30.31 -2.41
C MET A 100 9.37 30.56 -2.89
N PRO A 101 9.13 31.47 -3.86
CA PRO A 101 7.78 31.84 -4.32
C PRO A 101 7.00 30.69 -4.97
N GLN A 102 7.66 29.57 -5.29
CA GLN A 102 7.05 28.35 -5.83
C GLN A 102 6.23 27.56 -4.78
N TYR A 103 6.35 27.92 -3.50
CA TYR A 103 5.83 27.16 -2.35
C TYR A 103 4.84 27.93 -1.47
N SER A 104 4.59 29.21 -1.76
CA SER A 104 3.57 29.99 -1.06
C SER A 104 2.19 29.75 -1.69
N GLY A 105 1.45 28.74 -1.24
CA GLY A 105 -0.01 28.75 -1.35
C GLY A 105 -0.74 27.62 -2.10
N SER A 106 -0.10 26.48 -2.41
CA SER A 106 -0.82 25.36 -3.05
C SER A 106 -1.38 24.35 -2.02
N PHE A 107 -2.69 24.09 -2.07
CA PHE A 107 -3.41 23.12 -1.22
C PHE A 107 -2.76 21.73 -1.20
N LEU A 108 -2.16 21.31 -2.33
CA LEU A 108 -1.44 20.05 -2.45
C LEU A 108 -0.19 19.98 -1.57
N GLN A 109 0.51 21.09 -1.31
CA GLN A 109 1.72 21.09 -0.49
C GLN A 109 1.40 21.02 1.01
N VAL A 110 0.34 21.70 1.45
CA VAL A 110 -0.11 21.67 2.85
C VAL A 110 -0.84 20.36 3.18
N GLY A 111 -1.60 19.82 2.21
CA GLY A 111 -2.41 18.62 2.43
C GLY A 111 -1.71 17.28 2.16
N ALA A 112 -0.76 17.22 1.21
CA ALA A 112 -0.16 15.94 0.83
C ALA A 112 0.69 15.33 1.95
N GLY A 113 1.45 16.13 2.69
CA GLY A 113 2.25 15.66 3.83
C GLY A 113 1.39 15.01 4.92
N PRO A 114 0.42 15.73 5.52
CA PRO A 114 -0.51 15.17 6.51
C PRO A 114 -1.32 13.99 5.96
N GLY A 115 -1.76 14.04 4.70
CA GLY A 115 -2.48 12.95 4.05
C GLY A 115 -1.65 11.67 3.94
N LEU A 116 -0.38 11.79 3.57
CA LEU A 116 0.57 10.67 3.52
C LEU A 116 0.85 10.09 4.90
N VAL A 117 1.00 10.93 5.93
CA VAL A 117 1.18 10.47 7.31
C VAL A 117 -0.06 9.71 7.79
N MET A 118 -1.26 10.29 7.63
CA MET A 118 -2.52 9.66 8.04
C MET A 118 -2.74 8.33 7.32
N THR A 119 -2.50 8.29 6.00
CA THR A 119 -2.60 7.06 5.21
C THR A 119 -1.57 6.03 5.67
N GLY A 120 -0.32 6.44 5.90
CA GLY A 120 0.72 5.55 6.39
C GLY A 120 0.41 4.95 7.76
N ILE A 121 -0.11 5.76 8.70
CA ILE A 121 -0.60 5.29 10.00
C ILE A 121 -1.72 4.28 9.84
N ALA A 122 -2.71 4.56 8.98
CA ALA A 122 -3.82 3.65 8.72
C ALA A 122 -3.33 2.30 8.17
N PHE A 123 -2.33 2.30 7.28
CA PHE A 123 -1.72 1.09 6.73
C PHE A 123 -0.96 0.27 7.79
N VAL A 124 -0.17 0.92 8.65
CA VAL A 124 0.54 0.25 9.75
C VAL A 124 -0.45 -0.33 10.75
N TYR A 125 -1.45 0.46 11.14
CA TYR A 125 -2.47 0.03 12.08
C TYR A 125 -3.26 -1.17 11.56
N ASP A 126 -3.71 -1.12 10.30
CA ASP A 126 -4.47 -2.20 9.68
C ASP A 126 -3.64 -3.48 9.47
N ALA A 127 -2.32 -3.36 9.25
CA ALA A 127 -1.41 -4.50 9.14
C ALA A 127 -1.32 -5.31 10.44
N PHE A 128 -1.42 -4.67 11.61
CA PHE A 128 -1.29 -5.32 12.92
C PHE A 128 -2.57 -5.40 13.73
N LYS A 129 -3.65 -4.76 13.28
CA LYS A 129 -4.95 -4.85 13.93
C LYS A 129 -5.33 -6.33 14.08
N LYS A 130 -5.52 -6.75 15.34
CA LYS A 130 -6.21 -8.00 15.65
C LYS A 130 -7.67 -7.74 15.33
N ASP A 131 -8.16 -8.37 14.27
CA ASP A 131 -9.59 -8.47 14.02
C ASP A 131 -10.15 -9.45 15.05
N ASP A 132 -10.37 -8.95 16.26
CA ASP A 132 -11.13 -9.64 17.28
C ASP A 132 -12.59 -9.66 16.81
N SER A 133 -12.95 -10.81 16.23
CA SER A 133 -14.30 -11.41 16.05
C SER A 133 -15.46 -10.45 15.82
#